data_AF-A0A9X1A6Y2-F1
#
_entry.id   AF-A0A9X1A6Y2-F1
#
_cell.length_a   1.000
_cell.length_b   1.000
_cell.length_c   1.000
_cell.angle_alpha   90.00
_cell.angle_beta   90.00
_cell.angle_gamma   90.00
#
_symmetry.space_group_name_H-M   'P 1'
#
loop_
_entity.id
_entity.type
_entity.pdbx_description
1 polymer ?
#
loop_
_entity_poly.entity_id
_entity_poly.type
_entity_poly.pdbx_seq_one_letter_code
_entity_poly.pdbx_strand_id
1 'polypeptide(L)'
;MKNHKPLNTETARALKPGTKLVFINAGRNTVSALNGALCKVGPKGTFTQFGRTWLDIIWTSPEARGQNDGGYHPYDFAVAHRSLAPQAREVLKMLKEAGRITGVQAWNILKVRSLPRRISDLKEAGYNIKKAMKEDHTGQRYAEYTLA
;
A
#
# COMPACT_ATOMS: atom_id res chain seq x y z
N MET A 1 -2.80 -7.55 -13.58
CA MET A 1 -3.71 -7.16 -12.48
C MET A 1 -2.86 -6.79 -11.27
N LYS A 2 -3.17 -5.71 -10.55
CA LYS A 2 -2.48 -5.40 -9.29
C LYS A 2 -2.94 -6.42 -8.25
N ASN A 3 -2.03 -7.25 -7.74
CA ASN A 3 -2.34 -8.23 -6.69
C ASN A 3 -2.53 -7.49 -5.36
N HIS A 4 -3.74 -6.98 -5.16
CA HIS A 4 -4.16 -6.41 -3.89
C HIS A 4 -4.40 -7.56 -2.90
N LYS A 5 -3.63 -7.61 -1.81
CA LYS A 5 -3.82 -8.62 -0.76
C LYS A 5 -5.13 -8.32 0.00
N PRO A 6 -6.11 -9.25 0.04
CA PRO A 6 -7.32 -9.06 0.83
C PRO A 6 -7.01 -8.80 2.30
N LEU A 7 -7.80 -7.96 2.96
CA LEU A 7 -7.71 -7.78 4.41
C LEU A 7 -8.20 -9.05 5.10
N ASN A 8 -7.58 -9.36 6.24
CA ASN A 8 -8.13 -10.29 7.22
C ASN A 8 -8.68 -9.49 8.42
N THR A 9 -9.33 -10.18 9.37
CA THR A 9 -9.93 -9.54 10.54
C THR A 9 -8.90 -8.78 11.38
N GLU A 10 -7.69 -9.31 11.55
CA GLU A 10 -6.64 -8.67 12.35
C GLU A 10 -6.12 -7.39 11.71
N THR A 11 -5.77 -7.45 10.42
CA THR A 11 -5.30 -6.29 9.66
C THR A 11 -6.35 -5.21 9.57
N ALA A 12 -7.62 -5.57 9.42
CA ALA A 12 -8.73 -4.63 9.43
C ALA A 12 -8.85 -3.88 10.76
N ARG A 13 -8.70 -4.58 11.89
CA ARG A 13 -8.75 -3.97 13.25
C ARG A 13 -7.65 -2.94 13.48
N ALA A 14 -6.52 -3.08 12.80
CA ALA A 14 -5.41 -2.13 12.88
C ALA A 14 -5.62 -0.87 12.01
N LEU A 15 -6.64 -0.83 11.15
CA LEU A 15 -6.87 0.30 10.26
C LEU A 15 -7.50 1.48 11.01
N LYS A 16 -6.97 2.68 10.75
CA LYS A 16 -7.52 3.92 11.31
C LYS A 16 -8.65 4.46 10.43
N PRO A 17 -9.65 5.16 10.99
CA PRO A 17 -10.61 5.91 10.21
C PRO A 17 -9.94 6.80 9.15
N GLY A 18 -10.53 6.86 7.97
CA GLY A 18 -9.98 7.57 6.81
C GLY A 18 -8.92 6.80 6.01
N THR A 19 -8.48 5.62 6.44
CA THR A 19 -7.56 4.79 5.65
C THR A 19 -8.21 4.43 4.30
N LYS A 20 -7.49 4.69 3.21
CA LYS A 20 -7.99 4.42 1.85
C LYS A 20 -7.93 2.94 1.53
N LEU A 21 -9.02 2.44 0.98
CA LEU A 21 -9.21 1.05 0.61
C LEU A 21 -9.66 0.96 -0.84
N VAL A 22 -9.45 -0.23 -1.40
CA VAL A 22 -9.94 -0.60 -2.73
C VAL A 22 -10.77 -1.86 -2.58
N PHE A 23 -11.94 -1.86 -3.20
CA PHE A 23 -12.80 -3.02 -3.28
C PHE A 23 -12.24 -4.01 -4.30
N ILE A 24 -12.12 -5.27 -3.90
CA ILE A 24 -11.49 -6.33 -4.70
C ILE A 24 -12.40 -7.53 -4.94
N ASN A 25 -13.64 -7.51 -4.40
CA ASN A 25 -14.65 -8.57 -4.51
C ASN A 25 -14.01 -9.97 -4.46
N ALA A 26 -13.68 -10.44 -3.26
CA ALA A 26 -13.01 -11.72 -3.06
C ALA A 26 -13.94 -12.94 -3.33
N GLY A 27 -14.81 -12.87 -4.34
CA GLY A 27 -15.60 -13.99 -4.86
C GLY A 27 -17.05 -14.03 -4.37
N ARG A 28 -17.63 -12.91 -3.93
CA ARG A 28 -19.05 -12.84 -3.54
C ARG A 28 -19.77 -11.76 -4.34
N ASN A 29 -20.77 -12.15 -5.13
CA ASN A 29 -21.71 -11.22 -5.79
C ASN A 29 -22.67 -10.54 -4.78
N THR A 30 -22.20 -10.21 -3.59
CA THR A 30 -22.98 -9.58 -2.52
C THR A 30 -22.96 -8.05 -2.59
N VAL A 31 -22.05 -7.48 -3.39
CA VAL A 31 -21.86 -6.03 -3.52
C VAL A 31 -21.91 -5.66 -5.00
N SER A 32 -22.64 -4.61 -5.35
CA SER A 32 -22.77 -4.10 -6.73
C SER A 32 -21.62 -3.19 -7.18
N ALA A 33 -20.71 -2.85 -6.26
CA ALA A 33 -19.51 -2.08 -6.56
C ALA A 33 -18.62 -2.83 -7.56
N LEU A 34 -18.01 -2.10 -8.48
CA LEU A 34 -17.05 -2.68 -9.40
C LEU A 34 -15.71 -2.92 -8.70
N ASN A 35 -14.99 -3.97 -9.10
CA ASN A 35 -13.62 -4.18 -8.68
C ASN A 35 -12.75 -2.97 -8.99
N GLY A 36 -12.03 -2.48 -7.98
CA GLY A 36 -11.27 -1.25 -8.05
C GLY A 36 -11.97 -0.02 -7.47
N ALA A 37 -13.26 -0.11 -7.10
CA ALA A 37 -13.97 0.98 -6.44
C ALA A 37 -13.24 1.43 -5.17
N LEU A 38 -13.13 2.74 -4.96
CA LEU A 38 -12.38 3.30 -3.85
C LEU A 38 -13.31 3.66 -2.70
N CYS A 39 -12.83 3.37 -1.50
CA CYS A 39 -13.52 3.72 -0.27
C CYS A 39 -12.51 4.09 0.81
N LYS A 40 -13.02 4.49 1.97
CA LYS A 40 -12.22 4.76 3.17
C LYS A 40 -12.86 4.08 4.38
N VAL A 41 -12.04 3.77 5.37
CA VAL A 41 -12.53 3.29 6.66
C VAL A 41 -13.38 4.38 7.31
N GLY A 42 -14.61 4.03 7.68
CA GLY A 42 -15.55 4.91 8.36
C GLY A 42 -15.19 5.18 9.81
N PRO A 43 -15.91 6.09 10.49
CA PRO A 43 -15.61 6.50 11.87
C PRO A 43 -15.64 5.35 12.89
N LYS A 44 -16.48 4.32 12.65
CA LYS A 44 -16.58 3.17 13.57
C LYS A 44 -15.40 2.20 13.43
N GLY A 45 -14.57 2.33 12.39
CA GLY A 45 -13.47 1.42 12.13
C GLY A 45 -13.98 -0.02 11.95
N THR A 46 -13.47 -0.95 12.74
CA THR A 46 -14.01 -2.32 12.80
C THR A 46 -14.92 -2.52 14.00
N PHE A 47 -16.04 -3.20 13.81
CA PHE A 47 -17.00 -3.51 14.86
C PHE A 47 -17.54 -4.94 14.74
N THR A 48 -18.13 -5.46 15.81
CA THR A 48 -18.71 -6.81 15.83
C THR A 48 -20.23 -6.73 15.95
N GLN A 49 -20.94 -7.43 15.07
CA GLN A 49 -22.39 -7.51 15.08
C GLN A 49 -22.82 -8.90 14.63
N PHE A 50 -23.78 -9.51 15.33
CA PHE A 50 -24.27 -10.87 15.07
C PHE A 50 -23.15 -11.93 15.01
N GLY A 51 -22.16 -11.83 15.90
CA GLY A 51 -21.02 -12.76 15.96
C GLY A 51 -20.02 -12.64 14.81
N ARG A 52 -20.14 -11.61 13.94
CA ARG A 52 -19.25 -11.36 12.81
C ARG A 52 -18.54 -10.02 12.95
N THR A 53 -17.30 -9.95 12.48
CA THR A 53 -16.57 -8.67 12.38
C THR A 53 -16.88 -8.00 11.04
N TRP A 54 -17.26 -6.73 11.15
CA TRP A 54 -17.55 -5.82 10.05
C TRP A 54 -16.53 -4.69 10.04
N LEU A 55 -16.26 -4.19 8.84
CA LEU A 55 -15.48 -2.99 8.60
C LEU A 55 -16.45 -1.88 8.17
N ASP A 56 -16.45 -0.78 8.89
CA ASP A 56 -17.19 0.42 8.54
C ASP A 56 -16.53 1.07 7.33
N ILE A 57 -17.29 1.29 6.26
CA ILE A 57 -16.81 1.77 4.98
C ILE A 57 -17.63 2.98 4.57
N ILE A 58 -16.93 3.99 4.06
CA ILE A 58 -17.50 5.11 3.33
C ILE A 58 -17.03 5.01 1.89
N TRP A 59 -17.95 4.84 0.95
CA TRP A 59 -17.63 4.81 -0.47
C TRP A 59 -17.24 6.21 -0.95
N THR A 60 -16.21 6.27 -1.81
CA THR A 60 -15.66 7.55 -2.27
C THR A 60 -15.60 7.69 -3.78
N SER A 61 -15.93 6.63 -4.51
CA SER A 61 -15.82 6.60 -5.96
C SER A 61 -17.16 6.21 -6.61
N PRO A 62 -17.45 6.72 -7.82
CA PRO A 62 -18.72 6.47 -8.51
C PRO A 62 -18.89 4.99 -8.92
N GLU A 63 -17.80 4.22 -9.02
CA GLU A 63 -17.80 2.80 -9.35
C GLU A 63 -18.46 1.93 -8.25
N ALA A 64 -18.73 2.50 -7.08
CA ALA A 64 -19.45 1.84 -6.00
C ALA A 64 -20.94 1.57 -6.32
N ARG A 65 -21.53 2.22 -7.34
CA ARG A 65 -22.89 1.96 -7.87
C ARG A 65 -23.97 1.65 -6.83
N GLY A 66 -24.51 2.69 -6.18
CA GLY A 66 -25.68 2.57 -5.31
C GLY A 66 -25.44 1.80 -4.00
N GLN A 67 -24.17 1.53 -3.66
CA GLN A 67 -23.81 0.96 -2.37
C GLN A 67 -23.93 2.00 -1.27
N ASN A 68 -24.51 1.59 -0.14
CA ASN A 68 -24.64 2.44 1.04
C ASN A 68 -23.38 2.34 1.89
N ASP A 69 -23.07 3.42 2.60
CA ASP A 69 -22.03 3.37 3.64
C ASP A 69 -22.43 2.43 4.79
N GLY A 70 -21.46 1.87 5.49
CA GLY A 70 -21.70 1.03 6.67
C GLY A 70 -20.81 -0.22 6.74
N GLY A 71 -21.37 -1.30 7.30
CA GLY A 71 -20.62 -2.52 7.61
C GLY A 71 -20.46 -3.45 6.43
N TYR A 72 -19.21 -3.70 6.02
CA TYR A 72 -18.86 -4.69 5.01
C TYR A 72 -17.86 -5.71 5.56
N HIS A 73 -17.70 -6.84 4.87
CA HIS A 73 -16.70 -7.80 5.26
C HIS A 73 -15.29 -7.30 4.91
N PRO A 74 -14.32 -7.39 5.84
CA PRO A 74 -12.97 -6.89 5.58
C PRO A 74 -12.31 -7.48 4.34
N TYR A 75 -12.48 -8.78 4.10
CA TYR A 75 -11.84 -9.50 2.99
C TYR A 75 -12.31 -9.07 1.60
N ASP A 76 -13.39 -8.31 1.50
CA ASP A 76 -13.83 -7.74 0.23
C ASP A 76 -12.98 -6.52 -0.20
N PHE A 77 -12.06 -6.08 0.66
CA PHE A 77 -11.22 -4.92 0.45
C PHE A 77 -9.73 -5.25 0.60
N ALA A 78 -8.92 -4.35 0.08
CA ALA A 78 -7.50 -4.25 0.34
C ALA A 78 -7.12 -2.80 0.63
N VAL A 79 -5.95 -2.58 1.24
CA VAL A 79 -5.41 -1.22 1.37
C VAL A 79 -5.11 -0.64 -0.01
N ALA A 80 -5.61 0.56 -0.28
CA ALA A 80 -5.31 1.27 -1.50
C ALA A 80 -3.90 1.86 -1.41
N HIS A 81 -2.98 1.29 -2.18
CA HIS A 81 -1.62 1.78 -2.28
C HIS A 81 -1.48 2.85 -3.37
N ARG A 82 -0.60 3.83 -3.13
CA ARG A 82 -0.31 4.88 -4.11
C ARG A 82 0.34 4.28 -5.36
N SER A 83 -0.05 4.74 -6.54
CA SER A 83 0.61 4.36 -7.79
C SER A 83 2.03 4.94 -7.85
N LEU A 84 2.99 4.13 -8.27
CA LEU A 84 4.37 4.58 -8.41
C LEU A 84 4.58 5.46 -9.64
N ALA A 85 5.28 6.59 -9.43
CA ALA A 85 5.85 7.40 -10.49
C ALA A 85 6.92 6.60 -11.27
N PRO A 86 7.20 6.93 -12.55
CA PRO A 86 8.14 6.19 -13.39
C PRO A 86 9.52 5.97 -12.74
N GLN A 87 10.14 7.02 -12.22
CA GLN A 87 11.44 6.92 -11.53
C GLN A 87 11.41 6.03 -10.27
N ALA A 88 10.27 5.98 -9.56
CA ALA A 88 10.15 5.07 -8.41
C ALA A 88 10.06 3.60 -8.86
N ARG A 89 9.48 3.34 -10.04
CA ARG A 89 9.46 2.00 -10.64
C ARG A 89 10.86 1.53 -11.03
N GLU A 90 11.69 2.42 -11.57
CA GLU A 90 13.09 2.09 -11.87
C GLU A 90 13.89 1.77 -10.60
N VAL A 91 13.70 2.52 -9.53
CA VAL A 91 14.30 2.20 -8.22
C VAL A 91 13.84 0.84 -7.72
N LEU A 92 12.54 0.53 -7.83
CA LEU A 92 12.01 -0.78 -7.47
C LEU A 92 12.59 -1.90 -8.32
N LYS A 93 12.74 -1.68 -9.63
CA LYS A 93 13.33 -2.64 -10.56
C LYS A 93 14.77 -2.95 -10.13
N MET A 94 15.57 -1.92 -9.90
CA MET A 94 16.95 -2.09 -9.43
C MET A 94 17.02 -2.82 -8.08
N LEU A 95 16.13 -2.50 -7.14
CA LEU A 95 16.03 -3.19 -5.86
C LEU A 95 15.69 -4.68 -6.01
N LYS A 96 14.84 -5.05 -6.97
CA LYS A 96 14.49 -6.45 -7.25
C LYS A 96 15.62 -7.21 -7.94
N GLU A 97 16.31 -6.56 -8.87
CA GLU A 97 17.38 -7.18 -9.67
C GLU A 97 18.71 -7.27 -8.91
N ALA A 98 19.13 -6.19 -8.25
CA ALA A 98 20.41 -6.11 -7.55
C ALA A 98 20.30 -6.41 -6.05
N GLY A 99 19.08 -6.51 -5.49
CA GLY A 99 18.81 -6.73 -4.07
C GLY A 99 19.04 -5.51 -3.17
N ARG A 100 19.80 -4.50 -3.65
CA ARG A 100 20.15 -3.29 -2.90
C ARG A 100 20.30 -2.07 -3.80
N ILE A 101 20.18 -0.89 -3.22
CA ILE A 101 20.51 0.37 -3.87
C ILE A 101 21.09 1.39 -2.88
N THR A 102 22.13 2.09 -3.30
CA THR A 102 22.72 3.23 -2.58
C THR A 102 22.40 4.57 -3.27
N GLY A 103 22.61 5.68 -2.56
CA GLY A 103 22.43 7.01 -3.14
C GLY A 103 23.27 7.25 -4.40
N VAL A 104 24.52 6.78 -4.39
CA VAL A 104 25.44 6.92 -5.53
C VAL A 104 24.95 6.12 -6.74
N GLN A 105 24.52 4.88 -6.54
CA GLN A 105 23.95 4.05 -7.61
C GLN A 105 22.70 4.68 -8.22
N ALA A 106 21.78 5.14 -7.36
CA ALA A 106 20.57 5.81 -7.80
C ALA A 106 20.86 7.08 -8.62
N TRP A 107 21.86 7.87 -8.20
CA TRP A 107 22.23 9.09 -8.90
C TRP A 107 22.93 8.81 -10.24
N ASN A 108 23.94 7.94 -10.25
CA ASN A 108 24.78 7.71 -11.42
C ASN A 108 24.06 6.91 -12.51
N ILE A 109 23.29 5.89 -12.12
CA ILE A 109 22.66 4.93 -13.05
C ILE A 109 21.25 5.40 -13.40
N LEU A 110 20.39 5.64 -12.40
CA LEU A 110 18.97 5.93 -12.61
C LEU A 110 18.66 7.43 -12.76
N LYS A 111 19.68 8.30 -12.62
CA LYS A 111 19.54 9.78 -12.59
C LYS A 111 18.55 10.28 -11.54
N VAL A 112 18.36 9.52 -10.45
CA VAL A 112 17.49 9.89 -9.33
C VAL A 112 18.27 10.75 -8.34
N ARG A 113 17.90 12.03 -8.23
CA ARG A 113 18.55 12.99 -7.32
C ARG A 113 18.16 12.81 -5.86
N SER A 114 16.92 12.41 -5.59
CA SER A 114 16.41 12.16 -4.23
C SER A 114 15.92 10.73 -4.08
N LEU A 115 16.87 9.81 -3.84
CA LEU A 115 16.56 8.42 -3.53
C LEU A 115 15.63 8.29 -2.32
N PRO A 116 15.84 8.99 -1.17
CA PRO A 116 14.96 8.87 -0.01
C PRO A 116 13.49 9.17 -0.33
N ARG A 117 13.23 10.16 -1.19
CA ARG A 117 11.87 10.48 -1.62
C ARG A 117 11.24 9.34 -2.41
N ARG A 118 12.00 8.67 -3.29
CA ARG A 118 11.52 7.50 -4.05
C ARG A 118 11.30 6.29 -3.13
N ILE A 119 12.17 6.08 -2.14
CA ILE A 119 11.96 5.05 -1.11
C ILE A 119 10.67 5.31 -0.32
N SER A 120 10.36 6.57 0.02
CA SER A 120 9.07 6.92 0.64
C SER A 120 7.88 6.56 -0.24
N ASP A 121 7.93 6.89 -1.53
CA ASP A 121 6.88 6.52 -2.48
C ASP A 121 6.70 4.99 -2.57
N LEU A 122 7.78 4.23 -2.51
CA LEU A 122 7.71 2.77 -2.49
C LEU A 122 7.07 2.22 -1.21
N LYS A 123 7.40 2.79 -0.05
CA LYS A 123 6.76 2.43 1.22
C LYS A 123 5.26 2.76 1.21
N GLU A 124 4.89 3.94 0.72
CA GLU A 124 3.48 4.34 0.51
C GLU A 124 2.75 3.41 -0.47
N ALA A 125 3.47 2.89 -1.46
CA ALA A 125 2.96 1.91 -2.41
C ALA A 125 2.92 0.47 -1.85
N GLY A 126 3.27 0.26 -0.57
CA GLY A 126 3.17 -1.03 0.11
C GLY A 126 4.42 -1.91 0.04
N TYR A 127 5.54 -1.41 -0.48
CA TYR A 127 6.79 -2.16 -0.50
C TYR A 127 7.51 -2.04 0.84
N ASN A 128 7.88 -3.18 1.41
CA ASN A 128 8.67 -3.21 2.64
C ASN A 128 10.15 -3.00 2.30
N ILE A 129 10.73 -1.91 2.78
CA ILE A 129 12.12 -1.50 2.47
C ILE A 129 12.88 -1.26 3.77
N LYS A 130 13.99 -1.98 3.93
CA LYS A 130 14.95 -1.81 5.02
C LYS A 130 15.99 -0.75 4.64
N LYS A 131 16.46 -0.01 5.63
CA LYS A 131 17.54 0.98 5.51
C LYS A 131 18.66 0.59 6.47
N ALA A 132 19.87 0.41 5.95
CA ALA A 132 21.07 0.22 6.74
C ALA A 132 22.00 1.43 6.54
N MET A 133 22.55 1.95 7.62
CA MET A 133 23.65 2.91 7.54
C MET A 133 24.96 2.13 7.47
N LYS A 134 25.77 2.44 6.47
CA LYS A 134 27.10 1.87 6.28
C LYS A 134 28.15 2.97 6.29
N GLU A 135 29.39 2.57 6.43
CA GLU A 135 30.56 3.43 6.37
C GLU A 135 31.48 2.90 5.26
N ASP A 136 32.08 3.79 4.49
CA ASP A 136 33.09 3.41 3.52
C ASP A 136 34.51 3.45 4.11
N HIS A 137 35.50 3.12 3.30
CA HIS A 137 36.91 3.12 3.71
C HIS A 137 37.46 4.51 4.06
N THR A 138 36.75 5.59 3.70
CA THR A 138 37.12 6.97 4.05
C THR A 138 36.45 7.45 5.35
N GLY A 139 35.62 6.60 5.98
CA GLY A 139 34.80 6.98 7.13
C GLY A 139 33.50 7.69 6.76
N GLN A 140 33.21 7.86 5.46
CA GLN A 140 32.00 8.53 5.02
C GLN A 140 30.80 7.59 5.16
N ARG A 141 29.79 8.07 5.89
CA ARG A 141 28.55 7.31 6.12
C ARG A 141 27.60 7.45 4.94
N TYR A 142 26.98 6.34 4.54
CA TYR A 142 25.97 6.31 3.49
C TYR A 142 24.81 5.37 3.85
N ALA A 143 23.67 5.58 3.20
CA ALA A 143 22.49 4.73 3.36
C ALA A 143 22.41 3.71 2.22
N GLU A 144 22.22 2.45 2.58
CA GLU A 144 21.86 1.36 1.68
C GLU A 144 20.41 0.92 1.94
N TYR A 145 19.65 0.72 0.88
CA TYR A 145 18.27 0.26 0.95
C TYR A 145 18.12 -1.11 0.31
N THR A 146 17.32 -1.98 0.92
CA THR A 146 17.04 -3.34 0.45
C THR A 146 15.56 -3.67 0.57
N LEU A 147 15.07 -4.61 -0.24
CA LEU A 147 13.74 -5.19 -0.04
C LEU A 147 13.77 -6.11 1.18
N ALA A 148 12.72 -6.04 1.99
CA ALA A 148 12.67 -6.67 3.30
C ALA A 148 12.18 -8.12 3.28
#